data_AF-A0A7C0TVN4-F1
#
_entry.id   AF-A0A7C0TVN4-F1
#
_cell.length_a   1.000
_cell.length_b   1.000
_cell.length_c   1.000
_cell.angle_alpha   90.00
_cell.angle_beta   90.00
_cell.angle_gamma   90.00
#
_symmetry.space_group_name_H-M   'P 1'
#
loop_
_entity.id
_entity.type
_entity.pdbx_description
1 polymer ?
#
loop_
_entity_poly.entity_id
_entity_poly.type
_entity_poly.pdbx_seq_one_letter_code
_entity_poly.pdbx_strand_id
1 'polypeptide(L)'
;MTSGHISVVHLFPGQGSQYVGMGRNLYAAYPAARAVFDQADRILEMPLSRLCFDGPADRLNDTVNTQPALFTVSIAALRALEAENKITAPDYVIGHSMGEFSALVAAGALS
;
A
#
# COMPACT_ATOMS: atom_id res chain seq x y z
N MET A 1 -32.50 -22.17 -2.02
CA MET A 1 -31.50 -21.56 -1.13
C MET A 1 -30.67 -20.61 -1.97
N THR A 2 -30.93 -19.30 -1.90
CA THR A 2 -30.04 -18.32 -2.53
C THR A 2 -28.72 -18.38 -1.78
N SER A 3 -27.67 -18.85 -2.43
CA SER A 3 -26.30 -18.72 -1.93
C SER A 3 -26.10 -17.24 -1.60
N GLY A 4 -25.93 -16.91 -0.32
CA GLY A 4 -25.70 -15.54 0.11
C GLY A 4 -24.38 -15.08 -0.50
N HIS A 5 -24.42 -14.02 -1.30
CA HIS A 5 -23.22 -13.39 -1.82
C HIS A 5 -22.37 -12.93 -0.62
N ILE A 6 -21.16 -13.47 -0.46
CA ILE A 6 -20.22 -12.97 0.55
C ILE A 6 -19.59 -11.73 -0.06
N SER A 7 -19.93 -10.55 0.50
CA SER A 7 -19.31 -9.31 0.05
C SER A 7 -17.87 -9.19 0.55
N VAL A 8 -16.95 -8.86 -0.36
CA VAL A 8 -15.54 -8.64 -0.06
C VAL A 8 -15.25 -7.14 -0.11
N VAL A 9 -14.55 -6.64 0.92
CA VAL A 9 -14.13 -5.24 1.01
C VAL A 9 -12.62 -5.16 1.13
N HIS A 10 -11.98 -4.38 0.25
CA HIS A 10 -10.59 -4.01 0.43
C HIS A 10 -10.49 -2.72 1.24
N LEU A 11 -9.88 -2.82 2.42
CA LEU A 11 -9.66 -1.70 3.34
C LEU A 11 -8.18 -1.29 3.31
N PHE A 12 -7.94 0.01 3.12
CA PHE A 12 -6.61 0.59 3.16
C PHE A 12 -6.40 1.43 4.42
N PRO A 13 -5.33 1.18 5.21
CA PRO A 13 -5.09 1.89 6.46
C PRO A 13 -4.64 3.33 6.21
N GLY A 14 -4.96 4.19 7.18
CA GLY A 14 -4.51 5.58 7.21
C GLY A 14 -3.27 5.81 8.07
N GLN A 15 -2.92 7.09 8.21
CA GLN A 15 -1.85 7.56 9.10
C GLN A 15 -2.03 7.04 10.54
N GLY A 16 -0.92 6.67 11.17
CA GLY A 16 -0.88 5.99 12.48
C GLY A 16 -0.54 4.49 12.38
N SER A 17 -0.63 3.91 11.18
CA SER A 17 -0.34 2.48 10.94
C SER A 17 1.09 2.20 10.48
N GLN A 18 1.90 3.25 10.28
CA GLN A 18 3.28 3.13 9.82
C GLN A 18 4.20 2.56 10.90
N TYR A 19 5.17 1.76 10.48
CA TYR A 19 6.22 1.24 11.36
C TYR A 19 7.50 0.97 10.56
N VAL A 20 8.66 1.09 11.21
CA VAL A 20 9.94 0.76 10.59
C VAL A 20 10.01 -0.73 10.29
N GLY A 21 10.38 -1.06 9.05
CA GLY A 21 10.40 -2.43 8.53
C GLY A 21 9.21 -2.77 7.64
N MET A 22 8.18 -1.91 7.58
CA MET A 22 7.01 -2.14 6.73
C MET A 22 7.41 -2.25 5.26
N GLY A 23 6.79 -3.20 4.53
CA GLY A 23 7.03 -3.39 3.11
C GLY A 23 8.36 -4.06 2.73
N ARG A 24 9.33 -4.21 3.64
CA ARG A 24 10.64 -4.84 3.33
C ARG A 24 10.49 -6.24 2.74
N ASN A 25 9.69 -7.08 3.40
CA ASN A 25 9.46 -8.46 2.94
C ASN A 25 8.70 -8.50 1.62
N LEU A 26 7.76 -7.57 1.39
CA LEU A 26 7.05 -7.47 0.11
C LEU A 26 8.01 -7.11 -1.02
N TYR A 27 8.85 -6.09 -0.81
CA TYR A 27 9.88 -5.66 -1.74
C TYR A 27 10.86 -6.78 -2.12
N ALA A 28 11.28 -7.56 -1.11
CA ALA A 28 12.22 -8.64 -1.30
C ALA A 28 11.60 -9.81 -2.09
N ALA A 29 10.37 -10.20 -1.75
CA ALA A 29 9.75 -11.42 -2.25
C ALA A 29 8.98 -11.27 -3.57
N TYR A 30 8.38 -10.10 -3.84
CA TYR A 30 7.44 -9.94 -4.95
C TYR A 30 7.92 -8.87 -5.94
N PRO A 31 8.20 -9.23 -7.21
CA PRO A 31 8.62 -8.27 -8.23
C PRO A 31 7.63 -7.12 -8.44
N ALA A 32 6.32 -7.39 -8.35
CA ALA A 32 5.28 -6.36 -8.48
C ALA A 32 5.32 -5.33 -7.35
N ALA A 33 5.56 -5.77 -6.10
CA ALA A 33 5.76 -4.85 -4.97
C ALA A 33 7.04 -4.03 -5.13
N ARG A 34 8.14 -4.67 -5.56
CA ARG A 34 9.41 -4.01 -5.82
C ARG A 34 9.26 -2.86 -6.82
N ALA A 35 8.56 -3.11 -7.93
CA ALA A 35 8.32 -2.10 -8.95
C ALA A 35 7.61 -0.85 -8.41
N VAL A 36 6.65 -1.02 -7.48
CA VAL A 36 5.93 0.09 -6.84
C VAL A 36 6.87 0.94 -5.99
N PHE A 37 7.70 0.31 -5.14
CA PHE A 37 8.70 1.04 -4.36
C PHE A 37 9.74 1.74 -5.23
N ASP A 38 10.26 1.06 -6.24
CA ASP A 38 11.26 1.64 -7.14
C ASP A 38 10.67 2.83 -7.93
N GLN A 39 9.37 2.78 -8.28
CA GLN A 39 8.66 3.90 -8.88
C GLN A 39 8.48 5.06 -7.90
N ALA A 40 8.06 4.79 -6.66
CA ALA A 40 7.91 5.81 -5.64
C ALA A 40 9.23 6.53 -5.35
N ASP A 41 10.33 5.78 -5.21
CA ASP A 41 11.66 6.34 -4.98
C ASP A 41 12.10 7.25 -6.13
N ARG A 42 11.81 6.87 -7.38
CA ARG A 42 12.11 7.70 -8.56
C ARG A 42 11.27 8.96 -8.62
N ILE A 43 9.95 8.87 -8.39
CA ILE A 43 9.04 10.02 -8.50
C ILE A 43 9.29 11.04 -7.39
N LEU A 44 9.59 10.58 -6.18
CA LEU A 44 9.82 11.44 -5.02
C LEU A 44 11.26 11.93 -4.93
N GLU A 45 12.16 11.45 -5.80
CA GLU A 45 13.59 11.73 -5.78
C GLU A 45 14.21 11.49 -4.38
N MET A 46 13.68 10.50 -3.66
CA MET A 46 14.01 10.19 -2.27
C MET A 46 13.97 8.68 -2.09
N PRO A 47 14.89 8.07 -1.30
CA PRO A 47 14.83 6.65 -0.98
C PRO A 47 13.72 6.37 0.07
N LEU A 48 12.46 6.55 -0.31
CA LEU A 48 11.29 6.28 0.53
C LEU A 48 11.27 4.82 0.98
N SER A 49 11.66 3.90 0.10
CA SER A 49 11.81 2.47 0.41
C SER A 49 12.72 2.26 1.62
N ARG A 50 13.92 2.87 1.65
CA ARG A 50 14.85 2.78 2.79
C ARG A 50 14.26 3.41 4.04
N LEU A 51 13.53 4.53 3.93
CA LEU A 51 12.86 5.12 5.08
C LEU A 51 11.80 4.17 5.67
N CYS A 52 11.02 3.50 4.83
CA CYS A 52 10.07 2.47 5.26
C CYS A 52 10.77 1.28 5.92
N PHE A 53 11.89 0.81 5.35
CA PHE A 53 12.53 -0.43 5.78
C PHE A 53 13.41 -0.25 7.01
N ASP A 54 14.21 0.81 7.02
CA ASP A 54 15.32 1.02 7.95
C ASP A 54 15.05 2.18 8.93
N GLY A 55 14.11 3.08 8.62
CA GLY A 55 13.79 4.24 9.44
C GLY A 55 14.78 5.40 9.26
N PRO A 56 14.96 6.27 10.28
CA PRO A 56 14.49 6.13 11.65
C PRO A 56 12.99 6.44 11.83
N ALA A 57 12.41 5.99 12.94
CA ALA A 57 10.96 6.03 13.17
C ALA A 57 10.40 7.46 13.30
N ASP A 58 11.15 8.37 13.91
CA ASP A 58 10.81 9.79 14.03
C ASP A 58 10.63 10.43 12.64
N ARG A 59 11.59 10.23 11.74
CA ARG A 59 11.49 10.73 10.36
C ARG A 59 10.36 10.05 9.59
N LEU A 60 10.14 8.74 9.79
CA LEU A 60 9.00 8.05 9.17
C LEU A 60 7.65 8.58 9.67
N ASN A 61 7.58 9.05 10.92
CA ASN A 61 6.38 9.60 11.56
C ASN A 61 6.10 11.06 11.19
N ASP A 62 7.02 11.74 10.53
CA ASP A 62 6.71 13.05 9.93
C ASP A 62 5.65 12.86 8.85
N THR A 63 4.55 13.58 8.95
CA THR A 63 3.39 13.50 8.04
C THR A 63 3.80 13.53 6.55
N VAL A 64 4.79 14.37 6.19
CA VAL A 64 5.29 14.47 4.81
C VAL A 64 5.89 13.17 4.28
N ASN A 65 6.43 12.33 5.17
CA ASN A 65 6.99 11.02 4.83
C ASN A 65 5.97 9.90 5.07
N THR A 66 5.20 9.97 6.16
CA THR A 66 4.22 8.94 6.54
C THR A 66 3.19 8.71 5.44
N GLN A 67 2.67 9.79 4.85
CA GLN A 67 1.62 9.69 3.84
C GLN A 67 2.08 8.94 2.57
N PRO A 68 3.14 9.36 1.87
CA PRO A 68 3.63 8.62 0.70
C PRO A 68 4.13 7.21 1.08
N ALA A 69 4.69 7.02 2.28
CA ALA A 69 5.14 5.71 2.75
C ALA A 69 3.98 4.71 2.87
N LEU A 70 2.89 5.09 3.54
CA LEU A 70 1.71 4.26 3.71
C LEU A 70 1.00 3.98 2.39
N PHE A 71 0.92 4.97 1.50
CA PHE A 71 0.38 4.79 0.15
C PHE A 71 1.21 3.75 -0.62
N THR A 72 2.53 3.93 -0.66
CA THR A 72 3.45 3.03 -1.38
C THR A 72 3.34 1.60 -0.88
N VAL A 73 3.34 1.39 0.45
CA VAL A 73 3.23 0.05 1.05
C VAL A 73 1.87 -0.58 0.72
N SER A 74 0.79 0.19 0.77
CA SER A 74 -0.57 -0.27 0.46
C SER A 74 -0.69 -0.74 -0.99
N ILE A 75 -0.19 0.05 -1.93
CA ILE A 75 -0.20 -0.30 -3.36
C ILE A 75 0.76 -1.47 -3.64
N ALA A 76 1.93 -1.51 -3.00
CA ALA A 76 2.85 -2.64 -3.13
C ALA A 76 2.23 -3.96 -2.67
N ALA A 77 1.49 -3.95 -1.55
CA ALA A 77 0.76 -5.12 -1.07
C ALA A 77 -0.35 -5.54 -2.04
N LEU A 78 -1.14 -4.59 -2.54
CA LEU A 78 -2.19 -4.84 -3.53
C LEU A 78 -1.61 -5.48 -4.80
N ARG A 79 -0.57 -4.88 -5.39
CA ARG A 79 0.05 -5.39 -6.63
C ARG A 79 0.70 -6.77 -6.44
N ALA A 80 1.28 -7.04 -5.27
CA ALA A 80 1.79 -8.38 -4.96
C ALA A 80 0.66 -9.41 -4.90
N LEU A 81 -0.44 -9.10 -4.22
CA LEU A 81 -1.58 -10.01 -4.10
C LEU A 81 -2.27 -10.26 -5.45
N GLU A 82 -2.43 -9.22 -6.27
CA GLU A 82 -2.98 -9.32 -7.63
C GLU A 82 -2.09 -10.19 -8.52
N ALA A 83 -0.78 -9.94 -8.56
CA ALA A 83 0.16 -10.70 -9.37
C ALA A 83 0.21 -12.19 -9.00
N GLU A 84 -0.02 -12.51 -7.74
CA GLU A 84 -0.05 -13.87 -7.21
C GLU A 84 -1.43 -14.54 -7.29
N ASN A 85 -2.46 -13.84 -7.78
CA ASN A 85 -3.86 -14.26 -7.75
C ASN A 85 -4.35 -14.68 -6.34
N LYS A 86 -3.85 -13.98 -5.30
CA LYS A 86 -4.13 -14.26 -3.87
C LYS A 86 -5.18 -13.33 -3.26
N ILE A 87 -5.87 -12.55 -4.09
CA ILE A 87 -6.91 -11.61 -3.66
C ILE A 87 -8.11 -11.70 -4.60
N THR A 88 -9.31 -11.67 -4.02
CA THR A 88 -10.56 -11.66 -4.78
C THR A 88 -10.87 -10.24 -5.23
N ALA A 89 -11.58 -10.07 -6.35
CA ALA A 89 -12.12 -8.77 -6.70
C ALA A 89 -13.05 -8.26 -5.57
N PRO A 90 -12.90 -7.02 -5.10
CA PRO A 90 -13.75 -6.48 -4.06
C PRO A 90 -15.08 -6.00 -4.63
N ASP A 91 -16.14 -6.04 -3.83
CA ASP A 91 -17.40 -5.34 -4.10
C ASP A 91 -17.29 -3.85 -3.74
N TYR A 92 -16.47 -3.55 -2.73
CA TYR A 92 -16.23 -2.20 -2.23
C TYR A 92 -14.77 -2.01 -1.89
N VAL A 93 -14.29 -0.79 -2.12
CA VAL A 93 -12.97 -0.34 -1.66
C VAL A 93 -13.18 0.84 -0.72
N ILE A 94 -12.49 0.84 0.41
CA ILE A 94 -12.55 1.91 1.39
C ILE A 94 -11.16 2.20 1.93
N GLY A 95 -10.95 3.44 2.35
CA GLY A 95 -9.70 3.85 2.98
C GLY A 95 -9.97 4.79 4.13
N HIS A 96 -9.19 4.68 5.20
CA HIS A 96 -9.31 5.58 6.33
C HIS A 96 -8.46 6.83 6.11
N SER A 97 -9.08 8.00 5.97
CA SER A 97 -8.38 9.27 5.74
C SER A 97 -7.42 9.17 4.55
N MET A 98 -6.11 9.33 4.71
CA MET A 98 -5.13 9.18 3.62
C MET A 98 -5.23 7.83 2.89
N GLY A 99 -5.66 6.76 3.58
CA GLY A 99 -5.91 5.46 2.96
C GLY A 99 -6.92 5.52 1.79
N GLU A 100 -7.78 6.54 1.73
CA GLU A 100 -8.73 6.75 0.64
C GLU A 100 -8.03 6.89 -0.72
N PHE A 101 -6.85 7.50 -0.79
CA PHE A 101 -6.07 7.57 -2.03
C PHE A 101 -5.65 6.18 -2.53
N SER A 102 -5.29 5.28 -1.62
CA SER A 102 -4.98 3.88 -1.98
C SER A 102 -6.24 3.16 -2.45
N ALA A 103 -7.39 3.42 -1.82
CA ALA A 103 -8.67 2.88 -2.24
C ALA A 103 -9.08 3.36 -3.64
N LEU A 104 -8.87 4.64 -3.96
CA LEU A 104 -9.14 5.21 -5.28
C LEU A 104 -8.26 4.60 -6.38
N VAL A 105 -6.98 4.31 -6.09
CA VAL A 105 -6.10 3.56 -7.01
C VAL A 105 -6.56 2.12 -7.16
N ALA A 106 -6.97 1.46 -6.07
CA ALA A 106 -7.53 0.11 -6.12
C ALA A 106 -8.84 0.05 -6.93
N ALA A 107 -9.62 1.13 -6.91
CA ALA A 107 -10.83 1.29 -7.74
C ALA A 107 -10.53 1.56 -9.22
N GLY A 108 -9.27 1.87 -9.58
CA GLY A 108 -8.90 2.35 -10.92
C GLY A 108 -9.32 3.80 -11.21
N ALA A 109 -9.68 4.57 -10.19
CA ALA A 109 -10.04 5.98 -10.34
C ALA A 109 -8.81 6.91 -10.39
N LEU A 110 -7.68 6.46 -9.82
CA LEU A 110 -6.38 7.15 -9.83
C LEU A 110 -5.26 6.19 -10.27
N SER A 111 -4.11 6.73 -10.69
CA SER A 111 -2.93 6.00 -11.17
C SER A 111 -1.62 6.50 -10.57
#